data_AF-A0A2S9FMB3-F1
#
_entry.id   AF-A0A2S9FMB3-F1
#
_cell.length_a   1.000
_cell.length_b   1.000
_cell.length_c   1.000
_cell.angle_alpha   90.00
_cell.angle_beta   90.00
_cell.angle_gamma   90.00
#
_symmetry.space_group_name_H-M   'P 1'
#
loop_
_entity.id
_entity.type
_entity.pdbx_description
1 polymer ?
#
loop_
_entity_poly.entity_id
_entity_poly.type
_entity_poly.pdbx_seq_one_letter_code
_entity_poly.pdbx_strand_id
1 'polypeptide(L)' 'KVLRSAGILDSERRGSWVYYRAIPEALQQLSTILQVDGSTPTPSDACVEETIR' A
#
# COMPACT_ATOMS: atom_id res chain seq x y z
N LYS A 1 -14.40 2.31 1.63
CA LYS A 1 -14.83 0.92 1.36
C LYS A 1 -14.24 0.36 0.06
N VAL A 2 -14.16 1.16 -1.01
CA VAL A 2 -13.59 0.77 -2.32
C VAL A 2 -12.20 0.13 -2.23
N LEU A 3 -11.28 0.70 -1.45
CA LEU A 3 -9.92 0.15 -1.29
C LEU A 3 -9.86 -1.25 -0.66
N ARG A 4 -10.81 -1.58 0.22
CA ARG A 4 -10.95 -2.92 0.80
C ARG A 4 -11.54 -3.89 -0.23
N SER A 5 -12.57 -3.45 -0.95
CA SER A 5 -13.21 -4.25 -1.99
C SER A 5 -12.28 -4.56 -3.16
N ALA A 6 -11.32 -3.68 -3.43
CA ALA A 6 -10.29 -3.86 -4.45
C ALA A 6 -9.10 -4.75 -4.01
N GLY A 7 -9.10 -5.26 -2.76
CA GLY A 7 -8.02 -6.14 -2.27
C GLY A 7 -6.69 -5.44 -1.98
N ILE A 8 -6.66 -4.11 -1.94
CA ILE A 8 -5.43 -3.31 -1.73
C ILE A 8 -5.08 -3.21 -0.23
N LEU A 9 -6.08 -3.37 0.62
CA LEU A 9 -5.96 -3.33 2.08
C LEU A 9 -6.41 -4.66 2.66
N ASP A 10 -5.54 -5.30 3.44
CA ASP A 10 -5.93 -6.44 4.24
C ASP A 10 -6.75 -5.94 5.44
N SER A 11 -7.67 -6.77 5.91
CA SER A 11 -8.52 -6.43 7.02
C SER A 11 -8.65 -7.56 8.01
N GLU A 12 -8.22 -7.29 9.23
CA GLU A 12 -8.22 -8.25 10.32
C GLU A 12 -9.27 -7.83 11.35
N ARG A 13 -10.32 -8.65 11.53
CA ARG A 13 -11.36 -8.38 12.52
C ARG A 13 -10.96 -8.99 13.86
N ARG A 14 -10.70 -8.14 14.86
CA ARG A 14 -10.41 -8.55 16.24
C ARG A 14 -11.49 -8.02 17.18
N GLY A 15 -12.38 -8.93 17.59
CA GLY A 15 -13.55 -8.60 18.42
C GLY A 15 -14.48 -7.61 17.71
N SER A 16 -14.68 -6.44 18.31
CA SER A 16 -15.54 -5.38 17.77
C SER A 16 -14.82 -4.44 16.78
N TRP A 17 -13.51 -4.57 16.61
CA TRP A 17 -12.71 -3.66 15.79
C TRP A 17 -12.17 -4.36 14.54
N VAL A 18 -12.04 -3.60 13.46
CA VAL A 18 -11.40 -4.07 12.23
C VAL A 18 -10.13 -3.27 12.02
N TYR A 19 -9.01 -3.96 12.05
CA TYR A 19 -7.71 -3.42 11.71
C TYR A 19 -7.54 -3.46 10.21
N TYR A 20 -6.87 -2.45 9.68
CA TYR A 20 -6.50 -2.38 8.28
C TYR A 20 -5.00 -2.28 8.18
N ARG A 21 -4.41 -3.05 7.27
CA ARG A 21 -2.99 -2.94 6.93
C ARG A 21 -2.84 -2.81 5.43
N ALA A 22 -1.91 -1.96 5.02
CA ALA A 22 -1.53 -1.82 3.63
C ALA A 22 -0.78 -3.09 3.19
N ILE A 23 -1.16 -3.64 2.04
CA ILE A 23 -0.41 -4.71 1.40
C ILE A 23 0.51 -4.03 0.37
N PRO A 24 1.83 -3.95 0.61
CA PRO A 24 2.74 -3.23 -0.28
C PRO A 24 2.76 -3.82 -1.70
N GLU A 25 2.57 -5.14 -1.84
CA GLU A 25 2.49 -5.81 -3.14
C GLU A 25 1.30 -5.33 -3.98
N ALA A 26 0.10 -5.28 -3.41
CA ALA A 26 -1.11 -4.80 -4.09
C ALA A 26 -1.03 -3.30 -4.42
N LEU A 27 -0.42 -2.51 -3.53
CA LEU A 27 -0.14 -1.09 -3.77
C LEU A 27 0.86 -0.90 -4.92
N GLN A 28 1.89 -1.75 -5.03
CA GLN A 28 2.87 -1.69 -6.10
C GLN A 28 2.23 -1.98 -7.46
N GLN A 29 1.37 -3.00 -7.53
CA GLN A 29 0.61 -3.31 -8.75
C GLN A 29 -0.32 -2.15 -9.15
N LEU A 30 -1.02 -1.54 -8.19
CA LEU A 30 -1.85 -0.36 -8.48
C LEU A 30 -0.98 0.82 -8.95
N SER A 31 0.18 1.04 -8.32
CA SER A 31 1.12 2.09 -8.71
C SER A 31 1.58 1.92 -10.16
N THR A 32 1.88 0.69 -10.59
CA THR A 32 2.23 0.38 -11.98
C THR A 32 1.09 0.67 -12.96
N ILE A 33 -0.16 0.36 -12.60
CA ILE A 33 -1.33 0.66 -13.45
C ILE A 33 -1.59 2.17 -13.50
N LEU A 34 -1.44 2.86 -12.37
CA LEU A 34 -1.65 4.31 -12.28
C LEU A 34 -0.49 5.11 -12.90
N GLN A 35 0.69 4.51 -13.05
CA GLN A 35 1.84 5.05 -13.80
C GLN A 35 1.64 5.07 -15.32
N VAL A 36 0.39 5.05 -15.78
CA VAL A 36 0.04 5.51 -17.12
C VAL A 36 0.32 7.01 -17.16
N ASP A 37 1.30 7.42 -17.97
CA ASP A 37 1.75 8.80 -18.19
C ASP A 37 2.76 9.38 -17.17
N GLY A 38 3.94 8.76 -17.10
CA GLY A 38 5.17 9.56 -17.33
C GLY A 38 5.88 10.19 -16.13
N SER A 39 5.67 9.74 -14.90
CA SER A 39 6.67 9.96 -13.85
C SER A 39 7.34 8.63 -13.52
N THR A 40 8.52 8.41 -14.10
CA THR A 40 9.48 7.49 -13.50
C THR A 40 9.77 8.02 -12.09
N PRO A 41 9.37 7.35 -11.00
CA PRO A 41 9.89 7.74 -9.70
C PRO A 41 11.38 7.43 -9.75
N THR A 42 12.20 8.47 -9.93
CA THR A 42 13.55 8.44 -9.35
C THR A 42 13.38 7.94 -7.92
N PRO A 43 14.06 6.87 -7.48
CA PRO A 43 13.91 6.28 -6.15
C PRO A 43 14.49 7.18 -5.04
N SER A 44 14.07 8.44 -5.01
CA SER A 44 14.39 9.43 -3.97
C SER A 44 13.35 9.46 -2.86
N ASP A 45 12.24 8.71 -2.98
CA ASP A 45 11.29 8.43 -1.89
C ASP A 45 11.57 7.07 -1.22
N ALA A 46 12.82 6.60 -1.26
CA ALA A 46 13.33 5.79 -0.17
C ALA A 46 13.46 6.68 1.08
N CYS A 47 12.33 7.13 1.63
CA CYS A 47 12.24 7.46 3.05
C CYS A 47 12.53 6.16 3.79
N VAL A 48 13.83 5.97 4.03
CA VAL A 48 14.44 5.12 5.04
C VAL A 48 13.55 5.13 6.28
N GLU A 49 12.90 4.00 6.52
CA GLU A 49 12.67 3.56 7.89
C GLU A 49 13.70 2.48 8.19
N GLU A 50 14.95 2.92 8.28
CA GLU A 50 15.85 2.38 9.29
C GLU A 50 15.25 2.80 10.63
N THR A 51 14.48 1.90 11.25
CA THR A 51 14.11 1.99 12.67
C THR A 51 14.38 0.64 13.32
N ILE A 52 15.65 0.46 13.66
CA ILE A 52 16.15 0.08 14.99
C ILE A 52 15.28 -0.98 15.72
N ARG A 53 15.57 -2.28 15.49
CA ARG A 53 16.24 -3.20 16.44
C ARG A 53 16.13 -4.65 15.96
#